data_AF-A0A2V9G4N3-F1
#
_entry.id   AF-A0A2V9G4N3-F1
#
_cell.length_a   1.000
_cell.length_b   1.000
_cell.length_c   1.000
_cell.angle_alpha   90.00
_cell.angle_beta   90.00
_cell.angle_gamma   90.00
#
_symmetry.space_group_name_H-M   'P 1'
#
loop_
_entity.id
_entity.type
_entity.pdbx_description
1 polymer ?
#
loop_
_entity_poly.entity_id
_entity_poly.type
_entity_poly.pdbx_seq_one_letter_code
_entity_poly.pdbx_strand_id
1 'polypeptide(L)'
;MRWRLERSLILAGFLAAAVILPLVGWESYRDTVRVAKTAQARRHSYELGRVLDETRARVVDAETGQRGFLLTGDAAYLEPYHEAIKNLDRVTDELKKLTSDNPEQQKRIATLEPLIAGKLAELQRTIDLHRKRGLAGATQVVLGGQGKQLMDRIRAVLTEMADQENNLRDVRSQEMAEALTGTRRIVLAGNLVSLMLLLLVFATSIRELSHRKHTQQALAKSEKLLSTTLGSIGDAVIATDMNGAVTFMNSVAQSLTGWTGAEAMGKSMDLVFDIVDKNTRSPIENPVKRVFRERKVVGLADHTLLLSKGGREYDIEDTAAPILTNSGEGLGVVLVFRDITAKNQAEEETRRQKELLQLILGSIADGVVVADSAGSFSSLPSRSWASVPRTRLPTSGLISMAAICLTP
;
A
#
# COMPACT_ATOMS: atom_id res chain seq x y z
N MET A 1 -15.34 -13.53 5.84
CA MET A 1 -14.20 -14.25 6.49
C MET A 1 -12.83 -13.78 5.96
N ARG A 2 -12.62 -13.65 4.64
CA ARG A 2 -11.36 -13.15 4.03
C ARG A 2 -10.83 -11.80 4.57
N TRP A 3 -11.71 -10.83 4.85
CA TRP A 3 -11.32 -9.49 5.31
C TRP A 3 -10.68 -9.44 6.72
N ARG A 4 -11.03 -10.39 7.61
CA ARG A 4 -10.37 -10.51 8.92
C ARG A 4 -8.97 -11.13 8.81
N LEU A 5 -8.76 -12.03 7.85
CA LEU A 5 -7.45 -12.66 7.60
C LEU A 5 -6.42 -11.67 7.06
N GLU A 6 -6.80 -10.78 6.14
CA GLU A 6 -5.85 -9.82 5.54
C GLU A 6 -5.36 -8.77 6.56
N ARG A 7 -6.24 -8.30 7.46
CA ARG A 7 -5.84 -7.40 8.55
C ARG A 7 -4.90 -8.08 9.56
N SER A 8 -5.16 -9.33 9.92
CA SER A 8 -4.28 -10.07 10.84
C SER A 8 -2.90 -10.34 10.22
N LEU A 9 -2.82 -10.52 8.90
CA LEU A 9 -1.55 -10.71 8.18
C LEU A 9 -0.69 -9.45 8.18
N ILE A 10 -1.29 -8.27 7.97
CA ILE A 10 -0.56 -6.99 7.99
C ILE A 10 -0.01 -6.69 9.40
N LEU A 11 -0.83 -6.87 10.44
CA LEU A 11 -0.41 -6.72 11.84
C LEU A 11 0.68 -7.71 12.22
N ALA A 12 0.56 -8.97 11.80
CA ALA A 12 1.60 -9.97 12.01
C ALA A 12 2.92 -9.61 11.32
N GLY A 13 2.87 -9.05 10.10
CA GLY A 13 4.06 -8.57 9.38
C GLY A 13 4.77 -7.41 10.10
N PHE A 14 4.02 -6.42 10.59
CA PHE A 14 4.59 -5.32 11.38
C PHE A 14 5.19 -5.79 12.70
N LEU A 15 4.50 -6.68 13.42
CA LEU A 15 5.02 -7.27 14.66
C LEU A 15 6.29 -8.09 14.42
N ALA A 16 6.33 -8.88 13.33
CA ALA A 16 7.53 -9.62 12.95
C ALA A 16 8.71 -8.67 12.65
N ALA A 17 8.48 -7.60 11.89
CA ALA A 17 9.53 -6.60 11.60
C ALA A 17 10.01 -5.87 12.88
N ALA A 18 9.08 -5.54 13.79
CA ALA A 18 9.37 -4.90 15.08
C ALA A 18 10.19 -5.79 16.04
N VAL A 19 10.15 -7.12 15.86
CA VAL A 19 10.97 -8.07 16.62
C VAL A 19 12.30 -8.34 15.93
N ILE A 20 12.32 -8.49 14.59
CA ILE A 20 13.51 -8.81 13.82
C ILE A 20 14.54 -7.68 13.89
N LEU A 21 14.13 -6.41 13.79
CA LEU A 21 15.06 -5.27 13.78
C LEU A 21 15.85 -5.11 15.09
N PRO A 22 15.23 -5.14 16.29
CA PRO A 22 15.97 -5.15 17.54
C PRO A 22 16.84 -6.39 17.71
N LEU A 23 16.40 -7.56 17.23
CA LEU A 23 17.17 -8.81 17.34
C LEU A 23 18.46 -8.75 16.51
N VAL A 24 18.37 -8.25 15.27
CA VAL A 24 19.52 -8.01 14.39
C VAL A 24 20.43 -6.94 14.99
N GLY A 25 19.87 -5.87 15.55
CA GLY A 25 20.62 -4.84 16.26
C GLY A 25 21.37 -5.36 17.48
N TRP A 26 20.73 -6.22 18.28
CA TRP A 26 21.31 -6.87 19.45
C TRP A 26 22.47 -7.80 19.08
N GLU A 27 22.29 -8.67 18.09
CA GLU A 27 23.36 -9.53 17.58
C GLU A 27 24.53 -8.71 17.03
N SER A 28 24.25 -7.69 16.21
CA SER A 28 25.30 -6.78 15.69
C SER A 28 26.04 -6.05 16.79
N TYR A 29 25.35 -5.61 17.85
CA TYR A 29 25.97 -4.94 18.99
C TYR A 29 26.87 -5.89 19.78
N ARG A 30 26.38 -7.11 20.07
CA ARG A 30 27.14 -8.15 20.78
C ARG A 30 28.42 -8.50 20.04
N ASP A 31 28.34 -8.66 18.73
CA ASP A 31 29.51 -8.96 17.88
C ASP A 31 30.50 -7.80 17.83
N THR A 32 30.02 -6.55 17.74
CA THR A 32 30.88 -5.36 17.77
C THR A 32 31.66 -5.26 19.09
N VAL A 33 30.98 -5.51 20.22
CA VAL A 33 31.62 -5.53 21.54
C VAL A 33 32.64 -6.67 21.65
N ARG A 34 32.36 -7.84 21.06
CA ARG A 34 33.31 -8.97 21.00
C ARG A 34 34.56 -8.59 20.20
N VAL A 35 34.39 -7.99 19.02
CA VAL A 35 35.50 -7.48 18.18
C VAL A 35 36.36 -6.46 18.93
N ALA A 36 35.76 -5.55 19.69
CA ALA A 36 36.47 -4.56 20.48
C ALA A 36 37.33 -5.20 21.59
N LYS A 37 36.81 -6.20 22.31
CA LYS A 37 37.59 -6.94 23.33
C LYS A 37 38.76 -7.71 22.72
N THR A 38 38.58 -8.35 21.57
CA THR A 38 39.67 -9.07 20.88
C THR A 38 40.75 -8.12 20.33
N ALA A 39 40.41 -6.87 20.02
CA ALA A 39 41.38 -5.84 19.63
C ALA A 39 42.33 -5.47 20.79
N GLN A 40 41.83 -5.37 22.02
CA GLN A 40 42.65 -5.09 23.21
C GLN A 40 43.62 -6.25 23.50
N ALA A 41 43.14 -7.49 23.42
CA ALA A 41 43.99 -8.68 23.58
C ALA A 41 45.10 -8.77 22.50
N ARG A 42 44.82 -8.33 21.26
CA ARG A 42 45.85 -8.21 20.22
C ARG A 42 46.92 -7.20 20.58
N ARG A 43 46.55 -6.01 21.08
CA ARG A 43 47.55 -5.00 21.47
C ARG A 43 48.53 -5.54 22.52
N HIS A 44 48.01 -6.20 23.55
CA HIS A 44 48.80 -6.85 24.59
C HIS A 44 49.79 -7.88 24.02
N SER A 45 49.32 -8.68 23.07
CA SER A 45 50.11 -9.66 22.33
C SER A 45 51.27 -9.05 21.51
N TYR A 46 51.04 -7.90 20.86
CA TYR A 46 52.12 -7.15 20.18
C TYR A 46 53.12 -6.55 21.17
N GLU A 47 52.65 -6.05 22.30
CA GLU A 47 53.51 -5.49 23.36
C GLU A 47 54.42 -6.59 23.95
N LEU A 48 53.89 -7.79 24.21
CA LEU A 48 54.69 -8.93 24.68
C LEU A 48 55.76 -9.35 23.66
N GLY A 49 55.41 -9.48 22.37
CA GLY A 49 56.36 -9.80 21.31
C GLY A 49 57.50 -8.78 21.20
N ARG A 50 57.16 -7.48 21.27
CA ARG A 50 58.15 -6.39 21.27
C ARG A 50 59.13 -6.52 22.44
N VAL A 51 58.65 -6.83 23.64
CA VAL A 51 59.49 -6.96 24.85
C VAL A 51 60.37 -8.22 24.78
N LEU A 52 59.88 -9.32 24.19
CA LEU A 52 60.68 -10.53 23.93
C LEU A 52 61.83 -10.25 22.96
N ASP A 53 61.59 -9.51 21.88
CA ASP A 53 62.62 -9.10 20.94
C ASP A 53 63.60 -8.10 21.56
N GLU A 54 63.12 -7.18 22.40
CA GLU A 54 63.99 -6.28 23.17
C GLU A 54 64.89 -7.06 24.11
N THR A 55 64.37 -8.07 24.82
CA THR A 55 65.16 -8.94 25.70
C THR A 55 66.24 -9.67 24.91
N ARG A 56 65.87 -10.25 23.76
CA ARG A 56 66.82 -10.91 22.85
C ARG A 56 67.93 -9.96 22.41
N ALA A 57 67.58 -8.75 21.99
CA ALA A 57 68.53 -7.73 21.55
C ALA A 57 69.50 -7.34 22.66
N ARG A 58 69.03 -7.06 23.89
CA ARG A 58 69.91 -6.66 25.00
C ARG A 58 70.93 -7.73 25.36
N VAL A 59 70.55 -9.00 25.37
CA VAL A 59 71.50 -10.09 25.65
C VAL A 59 72.54 -10.21 24.53
N VAL A 60 72.14 -10.00 23.27
CA VAL A 60 73.05 -9.98 22.12
C VAL A 60 73.99 -8.77 22.15
N ASP A 61 73.51 -7.59 22.51
CA ASP A 61 74.33 -6.37 22.67
C ASP A 61 75.38 -6.56 23.76
N ALA A 62 75.01 -7.19 24.89
CA ALA A 62 75.93 -7.54 25.96
C ALA A 62 77.04 -8.48 25.48
N GLU A 63 76.68 -9.52 24.73
CA GLU A 63 77.66 -10.44 24.14
C GLU A 63 78.54 -9.74 23.09
N THR A 64 77.95 -8.85 22.28
CA THR A 64 78.67 -8.12 21.23
C THR A 64 79.68 -7.15 21.82
N GLY A 65 79.30 -6.37 22.84
CA GLY A 65 80.21 -5.46 23.53
C GLY A 65 81.35 -6.20 24.22
N GLN A 66 81.05 -7.33 24.86
CA GLN A 66 82.07 -8.20 25.45
C GLN A 66 83.07 -8.72 24.40
N ARG A 67 82.59 -9.22 23.25
CA ARG A 67 83.47 -9.68 22.16
C ARG A 67 84.34 -8.55 21.59
N GLY A 68 83.77 -7.36 21.39
CA GLY A 68 84.51 -6.18 20.95
C GLY A 68 85.65 -5.83 21.89
N PHE A 69 85.40 -5.84 23.21
CA PHE A 69 86.42 -5.63 24.22
C PHE A 69 87.49 -6.74 24.23
N LEU A 70 87.10 -8.00 24.10
CA LEU A 70 88.07 -9.11 24.07
C LEU A 70 89.01 -9.02 22.85
N LEU A 71 88.49 -8.59 21.70
CA LEU A 71 89.28 -8.48 20.47
C LEU A 71 90.22 -7.27 20.47
N THR A 72 89.77 -6.15 21.03
CA THR A 72 90.48 -4.86 20.90
C THR A 72 91.22 -4.43 22.18
N GLY A 73 90.78 -4.91 23.34
CA GLY A 73 91.22 -4.43 24.65
C GLY A 73 90.67 -3.04 25.03
N ASP A 74 89.91 -2.38 24.16
CA ASP A 74 89.40 -1.03 24.38
C ASP A 74 88.07 -1.05 25.15
N ALA A 75 88.07 -0.40 26.31
CA ALA A 75 86.92 -0.32 27.20
C ALA A 75 85.69 0.37 26.58
N ALA A 76 85.87 1.19 25.54
CA ALA A 76 84.76 1.81 24.81
C ALA A 76 83.78 0.76 24.23
N TYR A 77 84.28 -0.41 23.83
CA TYR A 77 83.43 -1.50 23.35
C TYR A 77 82.55 -2.13 24.43
N LEU A 78 82.77 -1.82 25.72
CA LEU A 78 81.91 -2.29 26.80
C LEU A 78 80.67 -1.39 27.01
N GLU A 79 80.51 -0.27 26.31
CA GLU A 79 79.32 0.58 26.43
C GLU A 79 78.00 -0.21 26.19
N PRO A 80 77.83 -1.00 25.11
CA PRO A 80 76.63 -1.81 24.90
C PRO A 80 76.38 -2.85 26.01
N TYR A 81 77.44 -3.37 26.63
CA TYR A 81 77.34 -4.30 27.74
C TYR A 81 76.76 -3.65 29.01
N HIS A 82 77.26 -2.47 29.37
CA HIS A 82 76.76 -1.75 30.54
C HIS A 82 75.32 -1.25 30.30
N GLU A 83 75.00 -0.78 29.09
CA GLU A 83 73.64 -0.40 28.73
C GLU A 83 72.66 -1.58 28.77
N ALA A 84 73.08 -2.76 28.29
CA ALA A 84 72.27 -3.96 28.31
C ALA A 84 71.91 -4.36 29.75
N ILE A 85 72.89 -4.46 30.65
CA ILE A 85 72.66 -4.87 32.05
C ILE A 85 71.71 -3.91 32.76
N LYS A 86 71.90 -2.59 32.57
CA LYS A 86 71.05 -1.58 33.19
C LYS A 86 69.57 -1.71 32.81
N ASN A 87 69.30 -2.21 31.59
CA ASN A 87 67.94 -2.31 31.05
C ASN A 87 67.34 -3.71 31.19
N LEU A 88 68.15 -4.75 31.37
CA LEU A 88 67.71 -6.14 31.39
C LEU A 88 66.78 -6.45 32.58
N ASP A 89 67.04 -5.88 33.75
CA ASP A 89 66.14 -6.02 34.91
C ASP A 89 64.76 -5.40 34.63
N ARG A 90 64.75 -4.19 34.06
CA ARG A 90 63.51 -3.48 33.69
C ARG A 90 62.69 -4.27 32.68
N VAL A 91 63.33 -4.80 31.64
CA VAL A 91 62.67 -5.55 30.57
C VAL A 91 62.14 -6.89 31.09
N THR A 92 62.87 -7.55 31.99
CA THR A 92 62.43 -8.81 32.62
C THR A 92 61.22 -8.60 33.54
N ASP A 93 61.19 -7.50 34.31
CA ASP A 93 60.02 -7.10 35.10
C ASP A 93 58.82 -6.76 34.22
N GLU A 94 59.05 -6.13 33.07
CA GLU A 94 58.01 -5.84 32.08
C GLU A 94 57.41 -7.13 31.49
N LEU A 95 58.24 -8.13 31.16
CA LEU A 95 57.79 -9.47 30.75
C LEU A 95 56.91 -10.13 31.80
N LYS A 96 57.30 -10.09 33.08
CA LYS A 96 56.52 -10.67 34.18
C LYS A 96 55.15 -10.00 34.32
N LYS A 97 55.09 -8.68 34.20
CA LYS A 97 53.82 -7.94 34.27
C LYS A 97 52.92 -8.27 33.09
N LEU A 98 53.47 -8.27 31.87
CA LEU A 98 52.73 -8.54 30.64
C LEU A 98 52.25 -9.99 30.52
N THR A 99 52.82 -10.92 31.28
CA THR A 99 52.42 -12.35 31.23
C THR A 99 51.69 -12.80 32.49
N SER A 100 51.22 -11.88 33.33
CA SER A 100 50.58 -12.20 34.62
C SER A 100 49.29 -13.01 34.48
N ASP A 101 48.65 -12.94 33.31
CA ASP A 101 47.44 -13.67 32.94
C ASP A 101 47.71 -15.07 32.35
N ASN A 102 48.98 -15.45 32.13
CA ASN A 102 49.36 -16.69 31.46
C ASN A 102 50.36 -17.52 32.29
N PRO A 103 49.90 -18.56 33.02
CA PRO A 103 50.75 -19.39 33.88
C PRO A 103 51.90 -20.09 33.15
N GLU A 104 51.69 -20.52 31.90
CA GLU A 104 52.73 -21.19 31.10
C GLU A 104 53.84 -20.19 30.72
N GLN A 105 53.49 -18.96 30.34
CA GLN A 105 54.47 -17.91 30.07
C GLN A 105 55.27 -17.52 31.33
N GLN A 106 54.62 -17.47 32.50
CA GLN A 106 55.31 -17.24 33.79
C GLN A 106 56.34 -18.33 34.10
N LYS A 107 56.01 -19.60 33.83
CA LYS A 107 56.94 -20.73 34.01
C LYS A 107 58.16 -20.62 33.08
N ARG A 108 57.94 -20.18 31.84
CA ARG A 108 59.01 -19.92 30.87
C ARG A 108 59.91 -18.76 31.32
N ILE A 109 59.33 -17.68 31.83
CA ILE A 109 60.10 -16.55 32.39
C ILE A 109 60.92 -17.00 33.60
N ALA A 110 60.33 -17.77 34.52
CA ALA A 110 61.05 -18.33 35.67
C ALA A 110 62.23 -19.23 35.25
N THR A 111 62.19 -19.79 34.04
CA THR A 111 63.31 -20.54 33.44
C THR A 111 64.31 -19.62 32.75
N LEU A 112 63.86 -18.52 32.14
CA LEU A 112 64.66 -17.55 31.42
C LEU A 112 65.56 -16.72 32.36
N GLU A 113 65.05 -16.30 33.51
CA GLU A 113 65.78 -15.48 34.48
C GLU A 113 67.14 -16.06 34.92
N PRO A 114 67.22 -17.32 35.41
CA PRO A 114 68.51 -17.90 35.80
C PRO A 114 69.44 -18.11 34.61
N LEU A 115 68.91 -18.31 33.39
CA LEU A 115 69.72 -18.44 32.18
C LEU A 115 70.38 -17.10 31.82
N ILE A 116 69.61 -16.00 31.85
CA ILE A 116 70.12 -14.64 31.62
C ILE A 116 71.14 -14.27 32.69
N ALA A 117 70.81 -14.47 33.98
CA ALA A 117 71.75 -14.19 35.08
C ALA A 117 73.04 -15.00 34.93
N GLY A 118 72.93 -16.28 34.58
CA GLY A 118 74.08 -17.14 34.28
C GLY A 118 74.92 -16.64 33.10
N LYS A 119 74.27 -16.14 32.04
CA LYS A 119 74.96 -15.57 30.88
C LYS A 119 75.70 -14.27 31.24
N LEU A 120 75.07 -13.36 31.98
CA LEU A 120 75.70 -12.12 32.41
C LEU A 120 76.88 -12.39 33.35
N ALA A 121 76.76 -13.36 34.26
CA ALA A 121 77.86 -13.77 35.15
C ALA A 121 79.05 -14.36 34.36
N GLU A 122 78.78 -15.11 33.29
CA GLU A 122 79.82 -15.61 32.37
C GLU A 122 80.51 -14.46 31.63
N LEU A 123 79.75 -13.53 31.04
CA LEU A 123 80.30 -12.36 30.35
C LEU A 123 81.18 -11.51 31.28
N GLN A 124 80.68 -11.21 32.49
CA GLN A 124 81.42 -10.45 33.50
C GLN A 124 82.74 -11.14 33.88
N ARG A 125 82.70 -12.45 34.15
CA ARG A 125 83.90 -13.24 34.50
C ARG A 125 84.94 -13.18 33.37
N THR A 126 84.49 -13.27 32.12
CA THR A 126 85.38 -13.25 30.96
C THR A 126 86.00 -11.86 30.75
N ILE A 127 85.24 -10.78 30.96
CA ILE A 127 85.75 -9.38 30.96
C ILE A 127 86.80 -9.19 32.06
N ASP A 128 86.52 -9.65 33.29
CA ASP A 128 87.43 -9.50 34.43
C ASP A 128 88.73 -10.29 34.25
N LEU A 129 88.67 -11.47 33.64
CA LEU A 129 89.85 -12.26 33.29
C LEU A 129 90.68 -11.59 32.21
N HIS A 130 90.05 -10.99 31.20
CA HIS A 130 90.77 -10.22 30.18
C HIS A 130 91.50 -9.02 30.79
N ARG A 131 90.85 -8.28 31.70
CA ARG A 131 91.46 -7.15 32.41
C ARG A 131 92.66 -7.57 33.28
N LYS A 132 92.58 -8.73 33.94
CA LYS A 132 93.61 -9.20 34.91
C LYS A 132 94.75 -9.99 34.27
N ARG A 133 94.48 -10.76 33.22
CA ARG A 133 95.40 -11.76 32.64
C ARG A 133 95.53 -11.67 31.12
N GLY A 134 94.97 -10.63 30.51
CA GLY A 134 94.96 -10.43 29.06
C GLY A 134 94.10 -11.48 28.32
N LEU A 135 94.21 -11.49 26.98
CA LEU A 135 93.41 -12.34 26.10
C LEU A 135 93.54 -13.84 26.42
N ALA A 136 94.71 -14.31 26.84
CA ALA A 136 94.95 -15.71 27.16
C ALA A 136 94.05 -16.21 28.31
N GLY A 137 93.85 -15.39 29.35
CA GLY A 137 92.98 -15.73 30.48
C GLY A 137 91.49 -15.77 30.13
N ALA A 138 91.04 -14.90 29.23
CA ALA A 138 89.66 -14.87 28.74
C ALA A 138 89.34 -16.01 27.76
N THR A 139 90.32 -16.39 26.93
CA THR A 139 90.15 -17.44 25.91
C THR A 139 89.82 -18.80 26.53
N GLN A 140 90.37 -19.12 27.71
CA GLN A 140 90.08 -20.38 28.41
C GLN A 140 88.60 -20.52 28.79
N VAL A 141 87.92 -19.42 29.13
CA VAL A 141 86.48 -19.43 29.47
C VAL A 141 85.63 -19.53 28.21
N VAL A 142 85.99 -18.82 27.15
CA VAL A 142 85.28 -18.86 25.86
C VAL A 142 85.38 -20.26 25.22
N LEU A 143 86.55 -20.89 25.27
CA LEU A 143 86.76 -22.27 24.77
C LEU A 143 85.94 -23.32 25.53
N GLY A 144 85.57 -23.04 26.79
CA GLY A 144 84.70 -23.91 27.59
C GLY A 144 83.27 -24.04 27.05
N GLY A 145 82.85 -23.20 26.09
CA GLY A 145 81.56 -23.32 25.40
C GLY A 145 80.32 -23.01 26.24
N GLN A 146 80.47 -22.79 27.55
CA GLN A 146 79.38 -22.48 28.48
C GLN A 146 78.57 -21.25 28.03
N GLY A 147 79.26 -20.19 27.58
CA GLY A 147 78.62 -18.99 27.07
C GLY A 147 77.73 -19.22 25.84
N LYS A 148 78.10 -20.18 24.97
CA LYS A 148 77.31 -20.58 23.80
C LYS A 148 76.08 -21.39 24.22
N GLN A 149 76.25 -22.38 25.10
CA GLN A 149 75.15 -23.21 25.59
C GLN A 149 74.06 -22.38 26.31
N LEU A 150 74.48 -21.39 27.11
CA LEU A 150 73.55 -20.46 27.75
C LEU A 150 72.79 -19.63 26.73
N MET A 151 73.46 -19.09 25.71
CA MET A 151 72.81 -18.31 24.64
C MET A 151 71.85 -19.14 23.80
N ASP A 152 72.23 -20.36 23.44
CA ASP A 152 71.37 -21.25 22.65
C ASP A 152 70.09 -21.60 23.45
N ARG A 153 70.20 -21.81 24.77
CA ARG A 153 69.04 -22.01 25.66
C ARG A 153 68.18 -20.76 25.80
N ILE A 154 68.79 -19.58 26.00
CA ILE A 154 68.06 -18.29 26.06
C ILE A 154 67.27 -18.08 24.76
N ARG A 155 67.92 -18.27 23.61
CA ARG A 155 67.27 -18.13 22.29
C ARG A 155 66.14 -19.14 22.12
N ALA A 156 66.32 -20.39 22.55
CA ALA A 156 65.29 -21.41 22.47
C ALA A 156 64.04 -21.01 23.27
N VAL A 157 64.20 -20.59 24.54
CA VAL A 157 63.08 -20.16 25.39
C VAL A 157 62.38 -18.93 24.82
N LEU A 158 63.12 -17.90 24.40
CA LEU A 158 62.55 -16.69 23.80
C LEU A 158 61.80 -16.98 22.49
N THR A 159 62.30 -17.93 21.69
CA THR A 159 61.66 -18.35 20.43
C THR A 159 60.37 -19.12 20.73
N GLU A 160 60.39 -20.04 21.68
CA GLU A 160 59.19 -20.79 22.06
C GLU A 160 58.10 -19.88 22.64
N MET A 161 58.47 -18.86 23.43
CA MET A 161 57.56 -17.84 23.92
C MET A 161 56.96 -17.00 22.77
N ALA A 162 57.79 -16.61 21.80
CA ALA A 162 57.36 -15.82 20.64
C ALA A 162 56.46 -16.63 19.68
N ASP A 163 56.79 -17.89 19.44
CA ASP A 163 56.00 -18.79 18.60
C ASP A 163 54.63 -19.07 19.21
N GLN A 164 54.56 -19.25 20.53
CA GLN A 164 53.30 -19.38 21.25
C GLN A 164 52.42 -18.12 21.06
N GLU A 165 53.02 -16.93 21.15
CA GLU A 165 52.30 -15.67 20.97
C GLU A 165 51.82 -15.47 19.52
N ASN A 166 52.66 -15.81 18.53
CA ASN A 166 52.29 -15.81 17.11
C ASN A 166 51.14 -16.76 16.81
N ASN A 167 51.17 -17.98 17.34
CA ASN A 167 50.07 -18.94 17.16
C ASN A 167 48.76 -18.44 17.78
N LEU A 168 48.81 -17.87 18.99
CA LEU A 168 47.63 -17.26 19.62
C LEU A 168 47.07 -16.10 18.80
N ARG A 169 47.94 -15.30 18.18
CA ARG A 169 47.54 -14.19 17.31
C ARG A 169 46.85 -14.67 16.05
N ASP A 170 47.36 -15.73 15.42
CA ASP A 170 46.80 -16.29 14.20
C ASP A 170 45.39 -16.86 14.44
N VAL A 171 45.22 -17.62 15.52
CA VAL A 171 43.90 -18.13 15.95
C VAL A 171 42.93 -16.98 16.19
N ARG A 172 43.33 -15.98 16.99
CA ARG A 172 42.49 -14.81 17.28
C ARG A 172 42.20 -13.97 16.03
N SER A 173 43.12 -13.90 15.08
CA SER A 173 42.93 -13.18 13.81
C SER A 173 41.92 -13.88 12.91
N GLN A 174 41.96 -15.22 12.85
CA GLN A 174 40.99 -16.02 12.11
C GLN A 174 39.58 -15.89 12.71
N GLU A 175 39.45 -16.02 14.04
CA GLU A 175 38.16 -15.82 14.75
C GLU A 175 37.55 -14.43 14.46
N MET A 176 38.39 -13.39 14.33
CA MET A 176 37.92 -12.05 13.99
C MET A 176 37.49 -11.90 12.53
N ALA A 177 38.19 -12.54 11.58
CA ALA A 177 37.80 -12.53 10.17
C ALA A 177 36.46 -13.25 9.94
N GLU A 178 36.23 -14.34 10.67
CA GLU A 178 34.96 -15.08 10.66
C GLU A 178 33.83 -14.29 11.33
N ALA A 179 34.11 -13.62 12.47
CA ALA A 179 33.13 -12.77 13.13
C ALA A 179 32.63 -11.64 12.20
N LEU A 180 33.54 -10.95 11.51
CA LEU A 180 33.16 -9.85 10.60
C LEU A 180 32.32 -10.31 9.40
N THR A 181 32.61 -11.50 8.85
CA THR A 181 31.86 -12.06 7.72
C THR A 181 30.51 -12.63 8.14
N GLY A 182 30.43 -13.25 9.32
CA GLY A 182 29.18 -13.71 9.94
C GLY A 182 28.21 -12.57 10.24
N THR A 183 28.67 -11.53 10.94
CA THR A 183 27.83 -10.36 11.26
C THR A 183 27.33 -9.67 9.99
N ARG A 184 28.19 -9.49 8.97
CA ARG A 184 27.79 -8.90 7.69
C ARG A 184 26.69 -9.71 6.99
N ARG A 185 26.75 -11.05 7.03
CA ARG A 185 25.72 -11.92 6.45
C ARG A 185 24.39 -11.81 7.19
N ILE A 186 24.41 -11.83 8.52
CA ILE A 186 23.19 -11.73 9.35
C ILE A 186 22.51 -10.37 9.13
N VAL A 187 23.27 -9.27 9.13
CA VAL A 187 22.74 -7.93 8.89
C VAL A 187 22.14 -7.80 7.48
N LEU A 188 22.84 -8.28 6.45
CA LEU A 188 22.32 -8.25 5.07
C LEU A 188 21.05 -9.09 4.92
N ALA A 189 21.03 -10.31 5.47
CA ALA A 189 19.84 -11.17 5.43
C ALA A 189 18.66 -10.52 6.19
N GLY A 190 18.91 -9.95 7.37
CA GLY A 190 17.91 -9.23 8.15
C GLY A 190 17.32 -8.04 7.39
N ASN A 191 18.17 -7.23 6.75
CA ASN A 191 17.72 -6.10 5.92
C ASN A 191 16.90 -6.55 4.71
N LEU A 192 17.31 -7.63 4.04
CA LEU A 192 16.57 -8.20 2.90
C LEU A 192 15.19 -8.71 3.32
N VAL A 193 15.11 -9.44 4.44
CA VAL A 193 13.83 -9.92 4.99
C VAL A 193 12.94 -8.75 5.39
N SER A 194 13.49 -7.73 6.04
CA SER A 194 12.74 -6.53 6.44
C SER A 194 12.21 -5.77 5.21
N LEU A 195 13.01 -5.61 4.16
CA LEU A 195 12.60 -5.00 2.90
C LEU A 195 11.52 -5.81 2.19
N MET A 196 11.64 -7.15 2.17
CA MET A 196 10.64 -8.04 1.59
C MET A 196 9.29 -7.93 2.30
N LEU A 197 9.29 -7.90 3.65
CA LEU A 197 8.08 -7.71 4.45
C LEU A 197 7.42 -6.36 4.19
N LEU A 198 8.21 -5.28 4.12
CA LEU A 198 7.73 -3.94 3.79
C LEU A 198 7.07 -3.89 2.41
N LEU A 199 7.71 -4.46 1.39
CA LEU A 199 7.16 -4.52 0.03
C LEU A 199 5.86 -5.33 -0.03
N LEU A 200 5.78 -6.44 0.72
CA LEU A 200 4.57 -7.27 0.79
C LEU A 200 3.41 -6.49 1.44
N VAL A 201 3.65 -5.83 2.57
CA VAL A 201 2.67 -4.98 3.25
C VAL A 201 2.21 -3.82 2.37
N PHE A 202 3.15 -3.18 1.66
CA PHE A 202 2.85 -2.09 0.73
C PHE A 202 1.96 -2.58 -0.43
N ALA A 203 2.29 -3.72 -1.04
CA ALA A 203 1.51 -4.30 -2.12
C ALA A 203 0.08 -4.69 -1.67
N THR A 204 -0.08 -5.28 -0.49
CA THR A 204 -1.42 -5.59 0.05
C THR A 204 -2.22 -4.33 0.36
N SER A 205 -1.56 -3.28 0.85
CA SER A 205 -2.22 -2.00 1.15
C SER A 205 -2.69 -1.28 -0.10
N ILE A 206 -1.89 -1.27 -1.17
CA ILE A 206 -2.30 -0.72 -2.47
C ILE A 206 -3.50 -1.50 -3.02
N ARG A 207 -3.47 -2.84 -2.97
CA ARG A 207 -4.60 -3.67 -3.43
C ARG A 207 -5.89 -3.34 -2.69
N GLU A 208 -5.84 -3.22 -1.36
CA GLU A 208 -7.01 -2.86 -0.53
C GLU A 208 -7.54 -1.46 -0.87
N LEU A 209 -6.65 -0.47 -1.07
CA LEU A 209 -7.04 0.87 -1.46
C LEU A 209 -7.71 0.90 -2.85
N SER A 210 -7.14 0.20 -3.83
CA SER A 210 -7.74 0.06 -5.16
C SER A 210 -9.10 -0.61 -5.12
N HIS A 211 -9.24 -1.69 -4.34
CA HIS A 211 -10.52 -2.39 -4.19
C HIS A 211 -11.60 -1.46 -3.61
N ARG A 212 -11.29 -0.74 -2.53
CA ARG A 212 -12.21 0.24 -1.92
C ARG A 212 -12.64 1.32 -2.90
N LYS A 213 -11.69 1.85 -3.69
CA LYS A 213 -11.99 2.88 -4.68
C LYS A 213 -12.94 2.36 -5.77
N HIS A 214 -12.74 1.13 -6.24
CA HIS A 214 -13.65 0.52 -7.22
C HIS A 214 -15.05 0.27 -6.65
N THR A 215 -15.18 -0.22 -5.42
CA THR A 215 -16.49 -0.41 -4.79
C THR A 215 -17.23 0.91 -4.61
N GLN A 216 -16.53 1.98 -4.18
CA GLN A 216 -17.12 3.31 -4.07
C GLN A 216 -17.57 3.88 -5.42
N GLN A 217 -16.75 3.72 -6.47
CA GLN A 217 -17.10 4.18 -7.82
C GLN A 217 -18.28 3.39 -8.41
N ALA A 218 -18.35 2.08 -8.17
CA ALA A 218 -19.46 1.25 -8.61
C ALA A 218 -20.77 1.66 -7.93
N LEU A 219 -20.73 1.94 -6.62
CA LEU A 219 -21.87 2.43 -5.86
C LEU A 219 -22.34 3.79 -6.39
N ALA A 220 -21.43 4.76 -6.51
CA ALA A 220 -21.74 6.09 -7.02
C ALA A 220 -22.30 6.05 -8.46
N LYS A 221 -21.79 5.16 -9.31
CA LYS A 221 -22.32 4.95 -10.66
C LYS A 221 -23.73 4.36 -10.64
N SER A 222 -23.99 3.40 -9.74
CA SER A 222 -25.33 2.80 -9.57
C SER A 222 -26.35 3.84 -9.09
N GLU A 223 -25.99 4.65 -8.10
CA GLU A 223 -26.85 5.74 -7.60
C GLU A 223 -27.15 6.77 -8.69
N LYS A 224 -26.14 7.19 -9.45
CA LYS A 224 -26.31 8.12 -10.57
C LYS A 224 -27.17 7.54 -11.69
N LEU A 225 -27.00 6.26 -12.02
CA LEU A 225 -27.80 5.59 -13.04
C LEU A 225 -29.26 5.48 -12.61
N LEU A 226 -29.52 5.10 -11.35
CA LEU A 226 -30.86 5.03 -10.78
C LEU A 226 -31.54 6.42 -10.85
N SER A 227 -30.83 7.46 -10.41
CA SER A 227 -31.33 8.84 -10.45
C SER A 227 -31.59 9.34 -11.87
N THR A 228 -30.70 9.04 -12.82
CA THR A 228 -30.85 9.46 -14.23
C THR A 228 -32.01 8.72 -14.91
N THR A 229 -32.13 7.41 -14.69
CA THR A 229 -33.19 6.59 -15.31
C THR A 229 -34.56 7.07 -14.84
N LEU A 230 -34.75 7.29 -13.53
CA LEU A 230 -36.00 7.80 -12.96
C LEU A 230 -36.33 9.25 -13.36
N GLY A 231 -35.32 10.06 -13.72
CA GLY A 231 -35.51 11.42 -14.23
C GLY A 231 -35.71 11.51 -15.75
N SER A 232 -35.31 10.48 -16.51
CA SER A 232 -35.35 10.46 -17.98
C SER A 232 -36.66 9.94 -18.57
N ILE A 233 -37.51 9.30 -17.76
CA ILE A 233 -38.89 9.02 -18.14
C ILE A 233 -39.63 10.34 -17.93
N GLY A 234 -40.27 10.88 -18.98
CA GLY A 234 -41.10 12.09 -18.90
C GLY A 234 -42.37 11.95 -18.03
N ASP A 235 -42.42 10.92 -17.19
CA ASP A 235 -43.52 10.59 -16.32
C ASP A 235 -43.16 11.00 -14.89
N ALA A 236 -44.14 11.53 -14.19
CA ALA A 236 -44.05 11.80 -12.78
C ALA A 236 -44.11 10.50 -11.99
N VAL A 237 -43.14 10.29 -11.10
CA VAL A 237 -43.03 9.10 -10.25
C VAL A 237 -43.06 9.51 -8.79
N ILE A 238 -43.99 8.93 -8.04
CA ILE A 238 -44.11 9.05 -6.59
C ILE A 238 -44.06 7.65 -5.98
N ALA A 239 -43.28 7.43 -4.93
CA ALA A 239 -43.36 6.21 -4.13
C ALA A 239 -43.83 6.52 -2.71
N THR A 240 -44.60 5.61 -2.13
CA THR A 240 -45.11 5.70 -0.76
C THR A 240 -44.70 4.47 0.07
N ASP A 241 -44.72 4.61 1.39
CA ASP A 241 -44.68 3.47 2.31
C ASP A 241 -46.05 2.77 2.41
N MET A 242 -46.15 1.74 3.26
CA MET A 242 -47.38 0.96 3.49
C MET A 242 -48.52 1.75 4.16
N ASN A 243 -48.25 2.95 4.70
CA ASN A 243 -49.25 3.82 5.29
C ASN A 243 -49.72 4.91 4.30
N GLY A 244 -49.22 4.88 3.06
CA GLY A 244 -49.50 5.91 2.06
C GLY A 244 -48.75 7.22 2.29
N ALA A 245 -47.69 7.23 3.11
CA ALA A 245 -46.82 8.39 3.26
C ALA A 245 -45.77 8.41 2.16
N VAL A 246 -45.57 9.57 1.52
CA VAL A 246 -44.61 9.71 0.41
C VAL A 246 -43.18 9.47 0.90
N THR A 247 -42.45 8.56 0.24
CA THR A 247 -41.05 8.21 0.51
C THR A 247 -40.10 8.63 -0.62
N PHE A 248 -40.62 8.92 -1.81
CA PHE A 248 -39.83 9.40 -2.94
C PHE A 248 -40.70 10.16 -3.95
N MET A 249 -40.12 11.18 -4.59
CA MET A 249 -40.75 11.94 -5.66
C MET A 249 -39.70 12.44 -6.67
N ASN A 250 -39.85 12.10 -7.96
CA ASN A 250 -38.95 12.59 -9.01
C ASN A 250 -39.22 14.05 -9.38
N SER A 251 -38.31 14.67 -10.15
CA SER A 251 -38.41 16.09 -10.53
C SER A 251 -39.65 16.44 -11.36
N VAL A 252 -40.13 15.49 -12.17
CA VAL A 252 -41.34 15.67 -12.98
C VAL A 252 -42.58 15.72 -12.08
N ALA A 253 -42.68 14.81 -11.10
CA ALA A 253 -43.76 14.79 -10.12
C ALA A 253 -43.81 16.06 -9.26
N GLN A 254 -42.65 16.59 -8.87
CA GLN A 254 -42.57 17.86 -8.15
C GLN A 254 -43.12 19.02 -8.99
N SER A 255 -42.84 19.01 -10.30
CA SER A 255 -43.28 20.06 -11.21
C SER A 255 -44.79 20.03 -11.48
N LEU A 256 -45.39 18.83 -11.61
CA LEU A 256 -46.82 18.68 -11.86
C LEU A 256 -47.67 18.93 -10.60
N THR A 257 -47.28 18.34 -9.46
CA THR A 257 -48.04 18.48 -8.20
C THR A 257 -47.84 19.84 -7.53
N GLY A 258 -46.76 20.55 -7.84
CA GLY A 258 -46.39 21.81 -7.19
C GLY A 258 -45.80 21.64 -5.79
N TRP A 259 -45.48 20.40 -5.40
CA TRP A 259 -44.81 20.09 -4.13
C TRP A 259 -43.31 19.89 -4.35
N THR A 260 -42.47 20.38 -3.44
CA THR A 260 -41.06 20.01 -3.44
C THR A 260 -40.88 18.64 -2.80
N GLY A 261 -39.86 17.88 -3.22
CA GLY A 261 -39.59 16.56 -2.64
C GLY A 261 -39.38 16.59 -1.13
N ALA A 262 -38.82 17.68 -0.59
CA ALA A 262 -38.64 17.87 0.84
C ALA A 262 -39.95 18.15 1.60
N GLU A 263 -40.89 18.89 1.00
CA GLU A 263 -42.20 19.19 1.60
C GLU A 263 -43.15 18.00 1.56
N ALA A 264 -43.11 17.22 0.48
CA ALA A 264 -43.96 16.05 0.29
C ALA A 264 -43.55 14.88 1.19
N MET A 265 -42.29 14.83 1.64
CA MET A 265 -41.75 13.67 2.35
C MET A 265 -42.45 13.39 3.68
N GLY A 266 -42.93 12.16 3.86
CA GLY A 266 -43.70 11.73 5.02
C GLY A 266 -45.14 12.28 5.08
N LYS A 267 -45.59 13.05 4.09
CA LYS A 267 -46.99 13.50 4.00
C LYS A 267 -47.86 12.42 3.36
N SER A 268 -49.15 12.43 3.72
CA SER A 268 -50.14 11.53 3.13
C SER A 268 -50.29 11.79 1.64
N MET A 269 -50.36 10.72 0.86
CA MET A 269 -50.59 10.76 -0.59
C MET A 269 -51.85 11.55 -0.97
N ASP A 270 -52.90 11.52 -0.15
CA ASP A 270 -54.15 12.24 -0.42
C ASP A 270 -53.96 13.78 -0.45
N LEU A 271 -52.95 14.28 0.25
CA LEU A 271 -52.65 15.72 0.31
C LEU A 271 -51.78 16.16 -0.87
N VAL A 272 -50.91 15.28 -1.34
CA VAL A 272 -49.89 15.57 -2.34
C VAL A 272 -50.41 15.33 -3.76
N PHE A 273 -51.36 14.40 -3.91
CA PHE A 273 -51.93 13.98 -5.18
C PHE A 273 -53.45 14.15 -5.17
N ASP A 274 -53.88 15.38 -5.46
CA ASP A 274 -55.28 15.78 -5.48
C ASP A 274 -55.88 15.57 -6.88
N ILE A 275 -56.84 14.66 -7.00
CA ILE A 275 -57.40 14.23 -8.28
C ILE A 275 -58.93 14.25 -8.29
N VAL A 276 -59.49 14.74 -9.40
CA VAL A 276 -60.94 14.86 -9.61
C VAL A 276 -61.33 14.40 -11.00
N ASP A 277 -62.59 14.00 -11.15
CA ASP A 277 -63.17 13.67 -12.45
C ASP A 277 -63.40 14.96 -13.27
N LYS A 278 -62.96 14.98 -14.52
CA LYS A 278 -63.00 16.15 -15.41
C LYS A 278 -64.42 16.66 -15.66
N ASN A 279 -65.40 15.76 -15.73
CA ASN A 279 -66.77 16.08 -16.12
C ASN A 279 -67.65 16.43 -14.92
N THR A 280 -67.50 15.68 -13.84
CA THR A 280 -68.36 15.77 -12.65
C THR A 280 -67.73 16.58 -11.51
N ARG A 281 -66.43 16.89 -11.60
CA ARG A 281 -65.62 17.53 -10.55
C ARG A 281 -65.69 16.81 -9.20
N SER A 282 -66.09 15.54 -9.20
CA SER A 282 -66.17 14.72 -7.99
C SER A 282 -64.78 14.16 -7.64
N PRO A 283 -64.43 14.06 -6.35
CA PRO A 283 -63.15 13.47 -5.93
C PRO A 283 -63.03 12.02 -6.39
N ILE A 284 -61.88 11.65 -6.96
CA ILE A 284 -61.58 10.28 -7.33
C ILE A 284 -60.84 9.59 -6.16
N GLU A 285 -61.16 8.31 -5.91
CA GLU A 285 -60.45 7.54 -4.89
C GLU A 285 -58.95 7.44 -5.24
N ASN A 286 -58.10 7.78 -4.27
CA ASN A 286 -56.65 7.71 -4.43
C ASN A 286 -56.19 6.32 -4.91
N PRO A 287 -55.52 6.22 -6.08
CA PRO A 287 -55.03 4.97 -6.64
C PRO A 287 -54.16 4.16 -5.67
N VAL A 288 -53.41 4.83 -4.79
CA VAL A 288 -52.57 4.17 -3.77
C VAL A 288 -53.42 3.34 -2.80
N LYS A 289 -54.59 3.85 -2.38
CA LYS A 289 -55.52 3.12 -1.50
C LYS A 289 -56.16 1.93 -2.21
N ARG A 290 -56.48 2.08 -3.50
CA ARG A 290 -57.00 1.01 -4.34
C ARG A 290 -55.98 -0.12 -4.49
N VAL A 291 -54.71 0.22 -4.77
CA VAL A 291 -53.61 -0.76 -4.85
C VAL A 291 -53.40 -1.48 -3.52
N PHE A 292 -53.51 -0.80 -2.38
CA PHE A 292 -53.42 -1.47 -1.08
C PHE A 292 -54.53 -2.51 -0.87
N ARG A 293 -55.77 -2.16 -1.23
CA ARG A 293 -56.92 -3.05 -1.09
C ARG A 293 -56.86 -4.22 -2.07
N GLU A 294 -56.46 -3.98 -3.31
CA GLU A 294 -56.59 -4.93 -4.42
C GLU A 294 -55.29 -5.72 -4.69
N ARG A 295 -54.14 -5.25 -4.17
CA ARG A 295 -52.79 -5.81 -4.38
C ARG A 295 -52.42 -6.08 -5.85
N LYS A 296 -53.03 -5.31 -6.76
CA LYS A 296 -52.81 -5.40 -8.21
C LYS A 296 -52.43 -4.03 -8.74
N VAL A 297 -51.94 -4.01 -9.97
CA VAL A 297 -51.74 -2.77 -10.73
C VAL A 297 -53.12 -2.15 -10.99
N VAL A 298 -53.27 -0.86 -10.64
CA VAL A 298 -54.51 -0.10 -10.80
C VAL A 298 -54.22 1.10 -11.70
N GLY A 299 -55.04 1.30 -12.73
CA GLY A 299 -55.08 2.54 -13.49
C GLY A 299 -56.20 3.47 -13.03
N LEU A 300 -56.06 4.76 -13.28
CA LEU A 300 -57.12 5.75 -13.16
C LEU A 300 -58.26 5.52 -14.16
N ALA A 301 -59.41 6.11 -13.83
CA ALA A 301 -60.53 6.21 -14.74
C ALA A 301 -60.23 7.22 -15.86
N ASP A 302 -60.83 6.98 -17.03
CA ASP A 302 -60.79 7.92 -18.16
C ASP A 302 -61.27 9.31 -17.71
N HIS A 303 -60.56 10.37 -18.11
CA HIS A 303 -60.85 11.77 -17.78
C HIS A 303 -60.55 12.20 -16.32
N THR A 304 -59.35 11.87 -15.81
CA THR A 304 -58.88 12.38 -14.51
C THR A 304 -58.10 13.69 -14.65
N LEU A 305 -58.38 14.66 -13.77
CA LEU A 305 -57.63 15.90 -13.60
C LEU A 305 -56.79 15.88 -12.32
N LEU A 306 -55.52 16.26 -12.42
CA LEU A 306 -54.65 16.57 -11.29
C LEU A 306 -54.75 18.05 -10.94
N LEU A 307 -55.03 18.35 -9.68
CA LEU A 307 -55.03 19.70 -9.13
C LEU A 307 -53.67 19.97 -8.45
N SER A 308 -52.87 20.83 -9.08
CA SER A 308 -51.59 21.26 -8.51
C SER A 308 -51.81 22.17 -7.31
N LYS A 309 -50.89 22.14 -6.32
CA LYS A 309 -50.88 23.06 -5.17
C LYS A 309 -50.92 24.54 -5.59
N GLY A 310 -50.40 24.85 -6.79
CA GLY A 310 -50.43 26.19 -7.38
C GLY A 310 -51.73 26.56 -8.13
N GLY A 311 -52.76 25.71 -8.09
CA GLY A 311 -54.06 25.93 -8.74
C GLY A 311 -54.10 25.65 -10.24
N ARG A 312 -53.07 25.01 -10.82
CA ARG A 312 -53.08 24.53 -12.21
C ARG A 312 -53.72 23.15 -12.30
N GLU A 313 -54.47 22.93 -13.37
CA GLU A 313 -55.10 21.64 -13.67
C GLU A 313 -54.35 20.97 -14.82
N TYR A 314 -54.07 19.68 -14.68
CA TYR A 314 -53.45 18.86 -15.72
C TYR A 314 -54.35 17.66 -16.01
N ASP A 315 -54.63 17.38 -17.29
CA ASP A 315 -55.19 16.09 -17.67
C ASP A 315 -54.09 15.04 -17.47
N ILE A 316 -54.38 14.01 -16.67
CA ILE A 316 -53.40 12.97 -16.36
C ILE A 316 -53.90 11.57 -16.70
N GLU A 317 -52.97 10.74 -17.15
CA GLU A 317 -53.10 9.28 -17.15
C GLU A 317 -52.12 8.74 -16.11
N ASP A 318 -52.53 7.73 -15.34
CA ASP A 318 -51.65 7.13 -14.34
C ASP A 318 -51.67 5.60 -14.31
N THR A 319 -50.74 5.06 -13.55
CA THR A 319 -50.72 3.66 -13.14
C THR A 319 -50.06 3.57 -11.78
N ALA A 320 -50.74 2.91 -10.84
CA ALA A 320 -50.23 2.61 -9.51
C ALA A 320 -49.95 1.11 -9.39
N ALA A 321 -48.80 0.74 -8.83
CA ALA A 321 -48.39 -0.64 -8.64
C ALA A 321 -47.77 -0.85 -7.25
N PRO A 322 -47.98 -2.02 -6.62
CA PRO A 322 -47.36 -2.31 -5.32
C PRO A 322 -45.86 -2.59 -5.48
N ILE A 323 -45.05 -2.03 -4.58
CA ILE A 323 -43.65 -2.40 -4.41
C ILE A 323 -43.62 -3.60 -3.48
N LEU A 324 -43.22 -4.77 -3.99
CA LEU A 324 -43.19 -6.01 -3.23
C LEU A 324 -41.74 -6.37 -2.84
N THR A 325 -41.57 -6.95 -1.66
CA THR A 325 -40.32 -7.59 -1.24
C THR A 325 -40.17 -8.96 -1.91
N ASN A 326 -38.97 -9.57 -1.81
CA ASN A 326 -38.73 -10.94 -2.33
C ASN A 326 -39.61 -12.02 -1.68
N SER A 327 -40.25 -11.74 -0.53
CA SER A 327 -41.21 -12.62 0.15
C SER A 327 -42.67 -12.40 -0.29
N GLY A 328 -42.93 -11.44 -1.19
CA GLY A 328 -44.29 -11.08 -1.62
C GLY A 328 -45.04 -10.17 -0.64
N GLU A 329 -44.38 -9.66 0.39
CA GLU A 329 -44.94 -8.66 1.29
C GLU A 329 -44.85 -7.26 0.65
N GLY A 330 -45.86 -6.42 0.86
CA GLY A 330 -45.84 -5.04 0.38
C GLY A 330 -44.81 -4.22 1.16
N LEU A 331 -43.91 -3.55 0.44
CA LEU A 331 -43.01 -2.53 0.97
C LEU A 331 -43.62 -1.12 0.84
N GLY A 332 -44.47 -0.93 -0.17
CA GLY A 332 -45.04 0.37 -0.50
C GLY A 332 -45.80 0.35 -1.82
N VAL A 333 -46.09 1.53 -2.38
CA VAL A 333 -46.74 1.69 -3.69
C VAL A 333 -45.94 2.66 -4.52
N VAL A 334 -45.76 2.37 -5.81
CA VAL A 334 -45.24 3.31 -6.80
C VAL A 334 -46.40 3.78 -7.67
N LEU A 335 -46.55 5.10 -7.76
CA LEU A 335 -47.46 5.78 -8.67
C LEU A 335 -46.64 6.41 -9.80
N VAL A 336 -47.04 6.13 -11.03
CA VAL A 336 -46.51 6.77 -12.23
C VAL A 336 -47.65 7.49 -12.93
N PHE A 337 -47.51 8.78 -13.23
CA PHE A 337 -48.52 9.55 -13.96
C PHE A 337 -47.89 10.47 -15.00
N ARG A 338 -48.62 10.74 -16.07
CA ARG A 338 -48.18 11.56 -17.20
C ARG A 338 -49.18 12.67 -17.48
N ASP A 339 -48.67 13.87 -17.75
CA ASP A 339 -49.45 14.98 -18.29
C ASP A 339 -49.79 14.71 -19.77
N ILE A 340 -51.09 14.58 -20.05
CA ILE A 340 -51.65 14.36 -21.37
C ILE A 340 -52.50 15.56 -21.84
N THR A 341 -52.41 16.70 -21.16
CA THR A 341 -53.20 17.91 -21.47
C THR A 341 -53.06 18.34 -22.92
N ALA A 342 -51.82 18.41 -23.42
CA ALA A 342 -51.54 18.79 -24.80
C ALA A 342 -52.08 17.77 -25.82
N LYS A 343 -52.04 16.47 -25.48
CA LYS A 343 -52.55 15.39 -26.32
C LYS A 343 -54.07 15.47 -26.42
N ASN A 344 -54.76 15.59 -25.29
CA ASN A 344 -56.22 15.68 -25.27
C ASN A 344 -56.73 16.94 -25.96
N GLN A 345 -56.07 18.09 -25.78
CA GLN A 345 -56.44 19.34 -26.48
C GLN A 345 -56.29 19.20 -28.01
N ALA A 346 -55.23 18.57 -28.49
CA ALA A 346 -55.03 18.32 -29.92
C ALA A 346 -56.07 17.35 -30.49
N GLU A 347 -56.45 16.32 -29.72
CA GLU A 347 -57.50 15.38 -30.11
C GLU A 347 -58.88 16.02 -30.14
N GLU A 348 -59.21 16.88 -29.17
CA GLU A 348 -60.46 17.66 -29.15
C GLU A 348 -60.54 18.65 -30.31
N GLU A 349 -59.44 19.37 -30.60
CA GLU A 349 -59.39 20.31 -31.74
C GLU A 349 -59.55 19.57 -33.07
N THR A 350 -58.86 18.45 -33.25
CA THR A 350 -59.01 17.61 -34.46
C THR A 350 -60.44 17.09 -34.60
N ARG A 351 -61.08 16.70 -33.50
CA ARG A 351 -62.47 16.24 -33.47
C ARG A 351 -63.41 17.36 -33.89
N ARG A 352 -63.23 18.56 -33.35
CA ARG A 352 -64.01 19.76 -33.66
C ARG A 352 -63.88 20.15 -35.14
N GLN A 353 -62.66 20.09 -35.69
CA GLN A 353 -62.42 20.35 -37.11
C GLN A 353 -63.14 19.35 -38.01
N LYS A 354 -63.10 18.05 -37.66
CA LYS A 354 -63.84 17.01 -38.40
C LYS A 354 -65.36 17.21 -38.35
N GLU A 355 -65.91 17.51 -37.17
CA GLU A 355 -67.34 17.75 -37.00
C GLU A 355 -67.81 19.00 -37.76
N LEU A 356 -67.04 20.09 -37.72
CA LEU A 356 -67.32 21.30 -38.50
C LEU A 356 -67.30 21.02 -40.00
N LEU A 357 -66.30 20.26 -40.48
CA LEU A 357 -66.20 19.87 -41.88
C LEU A 357 -67.39 19.01 -42.30
N GLN A 358 -67.86 18.09 -41.44
CA GLN A 358 -69.06 17.29 -41.69
C GLN A 358 -70.35 18.13 -41.73
N LEU A 359 -70.50 19.12 -40.83
CA LEU A 359 -71.64 20.04 -40.83
C LEU A 359 -71.70 20.92 -42.08
N ILE A 360 -70.55 21.48 -42.50
CA ILE A 360 -70.44 22.25 -43.73
C ILE A 360 -70.80 21.37 -44.93
N LEU A 361 -70.17 20.20 -45.07
CA LEU A 361 -70.44 19.29 -46.20
C LEU A 361 -71.88 18.77 -46.20
N GLY A 362 -72.50 18.57 -45.03
CA GLY A 362 -73.89 18.13 -44.91
C GLY A 362 -74.93 19.21 -45.24
N SER A 363 -74.55 20.49 -45.24
CA SER A 363 -75.45 21.62 -45.53
C SER A 363 -75.32 22.16 -46.96
N ILE A 364 -74.32 21.72 -47.72
CA ILE A 364 -74.14 22.11 -49.12
C ILE A 364 -75.08 21.26 -50.00
N ALA A 365 -75.91 21.94 -50.81
CA ALA A 365 -76.87 21.28 -51.72
C ALA A 365 -76.21 20.63 -52.95
N ASP A 366 -75.05 21.15 -53.37
CA ASP A 366 -74.25 20.64 -54.48
C ASP A 366 -73.20 19.60 -54.03
N GLY A 367 -72.95 18.58 -54.86
CA GLY A 367 -72.00 17.52 -54.55
C GLY A 367 -70.55 18.03 -54.50
N VAL A 368 -69.90 17.88 -53.35
CA VAL A 368 -68.46 18.15 -53.20
C VAL A 368 -67.68 16.88 -53.52
N VAL A 369 -66.82 16.95 -54.54
CA VAL A 369 -65.90 15.88 -54.92
C VAL A 369 -64.48 16.33 -54.65
N VAL A 370 -63.76 15.60 -53.81
CA VAL A 370 -62.34 15.83 -53.54
C VAL A 370 -61.53 14.84 -54.37
N ALA A 371 -60.57 15.35 -55.15
CA ALA A 371 -59.63 14.56 -55.93
C ALA A 371 -58.25 14.63 -55.29
N ASP A 372 -57.57 13.49 -55.17
CA ASP A 372 -56.17 13.46 -54.75
C ASP A 372 -55.22 13.88 -55.90
N SER A 373 -53.94 14.10 -55.59
CA SER A 373 -52.90 14.45 -56.56
C SER A 373 -52.58 13.33 -57.57
N ALA A 374 -53.16 12.14 -57.41
CA ALA A 374 -53.06 11.00 -58.31
C ALA A 374 -54.33 10.84 -59.19
N GLY A 375 -55.31 11.74 -59.09
CA GLY A 375 -56.53 11.74 -59.90
C GLY A 375 -57.63 10.78 -59.43
N SER A 376 -57.56 10.30 -58.19
CA SER A 376 -58.60 9.45 -57.58
C SER A 376 -59.65 10.32 -56.88
N PHE A 377 -60.93 10.10 -57.21
CA PHE A 377 -62.05 10.89 -56.68
C PHE A 377 -62.71 10.20 -55.49
N SER A 378 -62.78 10.87 -54.34
CA SER A 378 -63.62 10.46 -53.20
C SER A 378 -64.85 11.36 -53.12
N SER A 379 -66.04 10.81 -53.44
CA SER A 379 -67.33 11.50 -53.31
C SER A 379 -67.89 11.35 -51.90
N LEU A 380 -68.33 12.43 -51.26
CA LEU A 380 -69.20 12.37 -50.08
C LEU A 380 -70.66 12.57 -50.54
N PRO A 381 -71.57 11.61 -50.28
CA PRO A 381 -72.89 11.66 -50.88
C PRO A 381 -73.74 12.73 -50.19
N SER A 382 -74.05 13.81 -50.91
CA SER A 382 -75.27 14.59 -50.66
C SER A 382 -76.48 13.70 -50.98
N ARG A 383 -77.59 13.88 -50.23
CA ARG A 383 -78.84 13.09 -50.36
C ARG A 383 -79.40 13.06 -51.78
N SER A 384 -79.01 13.99 -52.67
CA SER A 384 -79.47 14.04 -54.06
C SER A 384 -78.67 13.15 -55.03
N TRP A 385 -77.54 12.54 -54.63
CA TRP A 385 -76.60 11.85 -55.54
C TRP A 385 -76.48 10.34 -55.34
N ALA A 386 -77.35 9.71 -54.53
CA ALA A 386 -77.29 8.29 -54.20
C ALA A 386 -77.54 7.33 -55.40
N SER A 387 -77.93 7.83 -56.58
CA SER A 387 -78.30 7.02 -57.75
C SER A 387 -77.28 7.01 -58.90
N VAL A 388 -76.10 7.64 -58.76
CA VAL A 388 -75.09 7.69 -59.84
C VAL A 388 -74.00 6.61 -59.64
N PRO A 389 -73.78 5.69 -60.60
CA PRO A 389 -72.74 4.66 -60.50
C PRO A 389 -71.32 5.26 -60.52
N ARG A 390 -70.45 4.79 -59.61
CA ARG A 390 -69.10 5.30 -59.35
C ARG A 390 -68.08 5.27 -60.50
N THR A 391 -68.45 4.89 -61.72
CA THR A 391 -67.46 4.54 -62.76
C THR A 391 -67.56 5.29 -64.08
N ARG A 392 -68.44 6.29 -64.24
CA ARG A 392 -68.42 7.17 -65.45
C ARG A 392 -69.21 8.46 -65.21
N LEU A 393 -68.53 9.61 -65.25
CA LEU A 393 -69.18 10.91 -65.45
C LEU A 393 -69.52 11.06 -66.95
N PRO A 394 -70.77 11.42 -67.33
CA PRO A 394 -71.13 11.63 -68.73
C PRO A 394 -70.55 12.95 -69.26
N THR A 395 -69.95 12.90 -70.45
CA THR A 395 -69.22 13.98 -71.14
C THR A 395 -70.09 15.10 -71.71
N SER A 396 -71.29 15.34 -71.21
CA SER A 396 -72.15 16.41 -71.75
C SER A 396 -73.20 16.88 -70.76
N GLY A 397 -72.89 17.97 -70.05
CA GLY A 397 -73.82 18.70 -69.19
C GLY A 397 -73.03 19.74 -68.40
N LEU A 398 -73.36 21.02 -68.54
CA LEU A 398 -72.78 22.12 -67.76
C LEU A 398 -72.98 21.86 -66.27
N ILE A 399 -71.97 21.32 -65.61
CA ILE A 399 -71.87 21.27 -64.15
C ILE A 399 -70.88 22.37 -63.77
N SER A 400 -71.39 23.40 -63.10
CA SER A 400 -70.55 24.44 -62.50
C SER A 400 -69.75 23.82 -61.35
N MET A 401 -68.60 23.22 -61.66
CA MET A 401 -67.65 22.73 -60.66
C MET A 401 -66.86 23.91 -60.11
N ALA A 402 -67.13 24.31 -58.87
CA ALA A 402 -66.19 25.12 -58.11
C ALA A 402 -65.07 24.19 -57.62
N ALA A 403 -63.97 24.12 -58.37
CA ALA A 403 -62.76 23.43 -57.93
C ALA A 403 -62.02 24.32 -56.93
N ILE A 404 -62.09 23.99 -55.64
CA ILE A 404 -61.22 24.59 -54.62
C ILE A 404 -59.93 23.76 -54.60
N CYS A 405 -58.89 24.28 -55.23
CA CYS A 405 -57.55 23.71 -55.18
C CYS A 405 -56.92 24.09 -53.84
N LEU A 406 -56.85 23.15 -52.90
CA LEU A 406 -56.03 23.28 -51.70
C LEU A 406 -54.61 22.82 -52.05
N THR A 407 -53.77 23.76 -52.48
CA THR A 407 -52.31 23.58 -52.44
C THR A 407 -51.82 23.78 -51.00
N PRO A 408 -50.69 23.14 -50.59
CA PRO A 408 -50.08 23.42 -49.30
C PRO A 408 -49.68 24.87 -49.13
#